data_AF-A0A2T7DTW3-F1
#
_entry.id   AF-A0A2T7DTW3-F1
#
_cell.length_a   1.000
_cell.length_b   1.000
_cell.length_c   1.000
_cell.angle_alpha   90.00
_cell.angle_beta   90.00
_cell.angle_gamma   90.00
#
_symmetry.space_group_name_H-M   'P 1'
#
loop_
_entity.id
_entity.type
_entity.pdbx_description
1 polymer ?
#
loop_
_entity_poly.entity_id
_entity_poly.type
_entity_poly.pdbx_seq_one_letter_code
_entity_poly.pdbx_strand_id
1 'polypeptide(L)'
;MSAGFSTNPKSMNLQGSIRIWQQFHFFAESWILALQDINESIFRCFDVWCSQDRDEGTSKKPLASEFALLVEATVLKMLPFVDAIIAAAARTSDRPEAATAAEKLQVLIDVSDALSMASEQILSSLFSSSPCVQSTGGTMRENVSTELAKLDEAMWNTMVDMMTGTAAWTAEDNGHPCGSSDIHKVTRSIISYTKVLWANYWSLDRILDDAYLRGEFKHDNESVSHLTNLIMEMVHSTEDKLASKSKSWFADQSLRFLFLINNSYFMLRLVDFPMPVLTRRIDDYINGYLLVSWEPVMKCLCDPATPCCFTRHLPLTKFQSKFHKTYAAQKLWKVPDPAIRKMLRKAIVEKVIPVSTQFLEDSSISTPGVTPKKLEEMLGELFEG
;
A
#
# COMPACT_ATOMS: atom_id res chain seq x y z
N MET A 1 -41.46 32.18 8.42
CA MET A 1 -40.04 31.76 8.36
C MET A 1 -40.00 30.23 8.38
N SER A 2 -40.05 29.60 7.21
CA SER A 2 -39.79 28.17 7.06
C SER A 2 -38.32 28.04 6.69
N ALA A 3 -37.49 27.60 7.64
CA ALA A 3 -36.09 27.30 7.37
C ALA A 3 -36.04 25.96 6.63
N GLY A 4 -35.92 26.04 5.30
CA GLY A 4 -35.60 24.87 4.48
C GLY A 4 -34.21 24.38 4.84
N PHE A 5 -34.13 23.20 5.47
CA PHE A 5 -32.89 22.44 5.55
C PHE A 5 -32.47 22.05 4.13
N SER A 6 -31.59 22.85 3.53
CA SER A 6 -30.87 22.47 2.32
C SER A 6 -29.84 21.41 2.71
N THR A 7 -30.21 20.14 2.58
CA THR A 7 -29.28 19.02 2.73
C THR A 7 -28.29 19.07 1.57
N ASN A 8 -27.01 19.27 1.89
CA ASN A 8 -25.94 19.37 0.91
C ASN A 8 -25.82 18.02 0.14
N PRO A 9 -26.02 17.97 -1.19
CA PRO A 9 -26.03 16.71 -1.95
C PRO A 9 -24.72 15.93 -1.84
N LYS A 10 -23.58 16.60 -1.60
CA LYS A 10 -22.30 15.94 -1.31
C LYS A 10 -22.31 15.14 0.00
N SER A 11 -23.07 15.59 1.01
CA SER A 11 -23.18 14.90 2.30
C SER A 11 -24.09 13.66 2.24
N MET A 12 -25.19 13.74 1.48
CA MET A 12 -26.07 12.59 1.24
C MET A 12 -25.38 11.49 0.43
N ASN A 13 -24.58 11.86 -0.57
CA ASN A 13 -23.82 10.89 -1.37
C ASN A 13 -22.73 10.18 -0.55
N LEU A 14 -22.03 10.93 0.32
CA LEU A 14 -21.05 10.36 1.24
C LEU A 14 -21.68 9.37 2.24
N GLN A 15 -22.84 9.74 2.81
CA GLN A 15 -23.54 8.89 3.77
C GLN A 15 -24.11 7.62 3.11
N GLY A 16 -24.54 7.71 1.85
CA GLY A 16 -24.92 6.55 1.03
C GLY A 16 -23.75 5.60 0.79
N SER A 17 -22.60 6.12 0.39
CA SER A 17 -21.37 5.35 0.15
C SER A 17 -20.87 4.63 1.42
N ILE A 18 -20.85 5.32 2.57
CA ILE A 18 -20.48 4.71 3.87
C ILE A 18 -21.43 3.56 4.23
N ARG A 19 -22.73 3.74 4.01
CA ARG A 19 -23.73 2.71 4.32
C ARG A 19 -23.58 1.47 3.44
N ILE A 20 -23.31 1.65 2.15
CA ILE A 20 -23.04 0.55 1.21
C ILE A 20 -21.80 -0.23 1.64
N TRP A 21 -20.76 0.47 2.08
CA TRP A 21 -19.51 -0.13 2.52
C TRP A 21 -19.65 -0.95 3.81
N GLN A 22 -20.33 -0.40 4.81
CA GLN A 22 -20.66 -1.13 6.05
C GLN A 22 -21.51 -2.36 5.78
N GLN A 23 -22.47 -2.27 4.86
CA GLN A 23 -23.28 -3.41 4.44
C GLN A 23 -22.43 -4.50 3.78
N PHE A 24 -21.53 -4.14 2.87
CA PHE A 24 -20.63 -5.09 2.22
C PHE A 24 -19.79 -5.87 3.24
N HIS A 25 -19.11 -5.17 4.16
CA HIS A 25 -18.30 -5.80 5.20
C HIS A 25 -19.13 -6.71 6.11
N PHE A 26 -20.25 -6.20 6.62
CA PHE A 26 -21.13 -6.94 7.50
C PHE A 26 -21.70 -8.20 6.83
N PHE A 27 -22.09 -8.12 5.56
CA PHE A 27 -22.61 -9.27 4.82
C PHE A 27 -21.53 -10.34 4.63
N ALA A 28 -20.31 -9.95 4.27
CA ALA A 28 -19.21 -10.90 4.09
C ALA A 28 -18.84 -11.60 5.40
N GLU A 29 -18.62 -10.84 6.49
CA GLU A 29 -18.29 -11.43 7.80
C GLU A 29 -19.39 -12.37 8.31
N SER A 30 -20.65 -11.94 8.23
CA SER A 30 -21.78 -12.77 8.67
C SER A 30 -21.90 -14.04 7.85
N TRP A 31 -21.64 -13.98 6.54
CA TRP A 31 -21.66 -15.13 5.66
C TRP A 31 -20.51 -16.10 5.96
N ILE A 32 -19.29 -15.60 6.20
CA ILE A 32 -18.13 -16.42 6.57
C ILE A 32 -18.42 -17.18 7.87
N LEU A 33 -18.93 -16.50 8.90
CA LEU A 33 -19.29 -17.12 10.18
C LEU A 33 -20.40 -18.17 10.00
N ALA A 34 -21.44 -17.85 9.23
CA ALA A 34 -22.52 -18.81 8.95
C ALA A 34 -22.01 -20.05 8.19
N LEU A 35 -21.09 -19.88 7.24
CA LEU A 35 -20.48 -21.00 6.52
C LEU A 35 -19.64 -21.87 7.46
N GLN A 36 -18.88 -21.27 8.37
CA GLN A 36 -18.10 -21.99 9.38
C GLN A 36 -19.01 -22.81 10.32
N ASP A 37 -20.09 -22.21 10.83
CA ASP A 37 -21.05 -22.88 11.71
C ASP A 37 -21.76 -24.04 10.99
N ILE A 38 -22.14 -23.84 9.73
CA ILE A 38 -22.74 -24.88 8.88
C ILE A 38 -21.74 -26.02 8.67
N ASN A 39 -20.50 -25.70 8.33
CA ASN A 39 -19.46 -26.68 8.10
C ASN A 39 -19.19 -27.51 9.37
N GLU A 40 -19.03 -26.86 10.53
CA GLU A 40 -18.86 -27.55 11.82
C GLU A 40 -20.07 -28.45 12.14
N SER A 41 -21.28 -27.98 11.87
CA SER A 41 -22.51 -28.74 12.09
C SER A 41 -22.57 -29.99 11.19
N ILE A 42 -22.15 -29.87 9.93
CA ILE A 42 -22.07 -30.99 8.98
C ILE A 42 -21.08 -32.04 9.51
N PHE A 43 -19.91 -31.63 9.98
CA PHE A 43 -18.90 -32.53 10.53
C PHE A 43 -19.37 -33.24 11.80
N ARG A 44 -20.01 -32.51 12.74
CA ARG A 44 -20.61 -33.12 13.93
C ARG A 44 -21.67 -34.15 13.57
N CYS A 45 -22.53 -33.87 12.59
CA CYS A 45 -23.52 -34.83 12.10
C CYS A 45 -22.86 -36.07 11.49
N PHE A 46 -21.80 -35.86 10.71
CA PHE A 46 -21.04 -36.94 10.07
C PHE A 46 -20.35 -37.85 11.09
N ASP A 47 -19.72 -37.29 12.13
CA ASP A 47 -19.07 -38.06 13.18
C ASP A 47 -20.05 -38.93 13.98
N VAL A 48 -21.23 -38.38 14.29
CA VAL A 48 -22.32 -39.15 14.94
C VAL A 48 -22.80 -40.28 14.03
N TRP A 49 -22.96 -40.01 12.74
CA TRP A 49 -23.38 -41.01 11.74
C TRP A 49 -22.35 -42.14 11.57
N CYS A 50 -21.05 -41.83 11.57
CA CYS A 50 -19.96 -42.80 11.55
C CYS A 50 -19.86 -43.59 12.87
N SER A 51 -20.13 -42.95 14.01
CA SER A 51 -20.04 -43.61 15.32
C SER A 51 -21.17 -44.61 15.57
N GLN A 52 -22.34 -44.42 14.96
CA GLN A 52 -23.46 -45.36 15.00
C GLN A 52 -23.19 -46.70 14.29
N ASP A 53 -22.10 -46.85 13.52
CA ASP A 53 -21.68 -48.15 12.97
C ASP A 53 -21.13 -49.11 14.04
N ARG A 54 -20.87 -48.63 15.27
CA ARG A 54 -20.28 -49.46 16.34
C ARG A 54 -21.27 -50.09 17.31
N ASP A 55 -22.51 -49.63 17.36
CA ASP A 55 -23.55 -50.19 18.26
C ASP A 55 -24.68 -50.83 17.44
N GLU A 56 -24.75 -52.17 17.50
CA GLU A 56 -25.84 -52.97 16.95
C GLU A 56 -27.20 -52.59 17.58
N GLY A 57 -28.21 -52.30 16.75
CA GLY A 57 -29.61 -52.37 17.20
C GLY A 57 -30.60 -51.40 16.54
N THR A 58 -31.22 -51.86 15.44
CA THR A 58 -32.62 -51.57 15.05
C THR A 58 -33.09 -50.18 14.58
N SER A 59 -32.24 -49.17 14.40
CA SER A 59 -32.68 -47.94 13.70
C SER A 59 -32.35 -48.00 12.20
N LYS A 60 -33.32 -47.71 11.31
CA LYS A 60 -33.06 -47.55 9.86
C LYS A 60 -32.16 -46.33 9.67
N LYS A 61 -30.88 -46.55 9.39
CA LYS A 61 -29.90 -45.51 9.09
C LYS A 61 -30.39 -44.69 7.88
N PRO A 62 -30.30 -43.35 7.88
CA PRO A 62 -30.41 -42.58 6.65
C PRO A 62 -29.31 -43.04 5.69
N LEU A 63 -29.64 -43.17 4.40
CA LEU A 63 -28.66 -43.61 3.41
C LEU A 63 -27.56 -42.55 3.28
N ALA A 64 -26.30 -42.97 3.10
CA ALA A 64 -25.16 -42.07 2.87
C ALA A 64 -25.44 -41.05 1.75
N SER A 65 -26.18 -41.49 0.73
CA SER A 65 -26.64 -40.66 -0.39
C SER A 65 -27.63 -39.57 0.03
N GLU A 66 -28.52 -39.83 0.99
CA GLU A 66 -29.49 -38.84 1.49
C GLU A 66 -28.78 -37.76 2.32
N PHE A 67 -27.82 -38.15 3.17
CA PHE A 67 -27.00 -37.19 3.92
C PHE A 67 -26.16 -36.32 2.98
N ALA A 68 -25.54 -36.92 1.97
CA ALA A 68 -24.77 -36.18 1.00
C ALA A 68 -25.59 -35.20 0.15
N LEU A 69 -26.81 -35.59 -0.25
CA LEU A 69 -27.75 -34.69 -0.94
C LEU A 69 -28.17 -33.52 -0.04
N LEU A 70 -28.36 -33.76 1.27
CA LEU A 70 -28.65 -32.70 2.23
C LEU A 70 -27.48 -31.72 2.34
N VAL A 71 -26.25 -32.23 2.42
CA VAL A 71 -25.03 -31.40 2.48
C VAL A 71 -24.86 -30.60 1.20
N GLU A 72 -24.98 -31.23 0.04
CA GLU A 72 -24.96 -30.55 -1.26
C GLU A 72 -26.01 -29.43 -1.30
N ALA A 73 -27.27 -29.74 -1.00
CA ALA A 73 -28.34 -28.75 -1.00
C ALA A 73 -28.10 -27.60 -0.02
N THR A 74 -27.43 -27.86 1.10
CA THR A 74 -27.08 -26.84 2.10
C THR A 74 -25.99 -25.92 1.57
N VAL A 75 -24.92 -26.46 0.98
CA VAL A 75 -23.85 -25.66 0.37
C VAL A 75 -24.38 -24.85 -0.81
N LEU A 76 -25.19 -25.44 -1.69
CA LEU A 76 -25.79 -24.74 -2.82
C LEU A 76 -26.67 -23.55 -2.40
N LYS A 77 -27.30 -23.61 -1.22
CA LYS A 77 -28.06 -22.47 -0.67
C LYS A 77 -27.17 -21.33 -0.17
N MET A 78 -25.90 -21.59 0.11
CA MET A 78 -24.93 -20.56 0.53
C MET A 78 -24.33 -19.80 -0.66
N LEU A 79 -24.29 -20.42 -1.85
CA LEU A 79 -23.66 -19.84 -3.04
C LEU A 79 -24.28 -18.53 -3.53
N PRO A 80 -25.62 -18.34 -3.59
CA PRO A 80 -26.20 -17.07 -4.04
C PRO A 80 -25.82 -15.85 -3.18
N PHE A 81 -25.36 -16.06 -1.95
CA PHE A 81 -24.86 -14.99 -1.11
C PHE A 81 -23.47 -14.50 -1.55
N VAL A 82 -22.66 -15.37 -2.16
CA VAL A 82 -21.37 -15.00 -2.77
C VAL A 82 -21.61 -14.00 -3.90
N ASP A 83 -22.55 -14.30 -4.80
CA ASP A 83 -23.00 -13.36 -5.85
C ASP A 83 -23.46 -12.02 -5.26
N ALA A 84 -24.22 -12.05 -4.16
CA ALA A 84 -24.68 -10.83 -3.50
C ALA A 84 -23.53 -10.01 -2.89
N ILE A 85 -22.50 -10.67 -2.34
CA ILE A 85 -21.28 -10.04 -1.84
C ILE A 85 -20.48 -9.42 -2.99
N ILE A 86 -20.30 -10.13 -4.11
CA ILE A 86 -19.63 -9.61 -5.32
C ILE A 86 -20.37 -8.38 -5.85
N ALA A 87 -21.70 -8.45 -5.95
CA ALA A 87 -22.53 -7.32 -6.38
C ALA A 87 -22.48 -6.15 -5.39
N ALA A 88 -22.33 -6.41 -4.08
CA ALA A 88 -22.08 -5.37 -3.09
C ALA A 88 -20.71 -4.74 -3.24
N ALA A 89 -19.67 -5.55 -3.48
CA ALA A 89 -18.32 -5.08 -3.74
C ALA A 89 -18.26 -4.17 -4.96
N ALA A 90 -18.95 -4.52 -6.06
CA ALA A 90 -19.03 -3.70 -7.28
C ALA A 90 -19.65 -2.31 -7.01
N ARG A 91 -20.65 -2.23 -6.13
CA ARG A 91 -21.30 -0.96 -5.75
C ARG A 91 -20.44 -0.07 -4.86
N THR A 92 -19.34 -0.56 -4.30
CA THR A 92 -18.43 0.28 -3.50
C THR A 92 -17.44 1.08 -4.34
N SER A 93 -17.36 0.85 -5.66
CA SER A 93 -16.39 1.53 -6.55
C SER A 93 -16.66 3.03 -6.80
N ASP A 94 -17.72 3.62 -6.26
CA ASP A 94 -18.04 5.05 -6.43
C ASP A 94 -17.06 6.02 -5.72
N ARG A 95 -16.13 5.52 -4.91
CA ARG A 95 -15.09 6.36 -4.28
C ARG A 95 -13.81 5.57 -3.97
N PRO A 96 -12.80 5.62 -4.84
CA PRO A 96 -11.59 4.84 -4.64
C PRO A 96 -10.64 5.60 -3.72
N GLU A 97 -10.78 5.45 -2.41
CA GLU A 97 -9.63 5.63 -1.52
C GLU A 97 -8.88 4.27 -1.49
N ALA A 98 -7.54 4.18 -1.64
CA ALA A 98 -6.92 2.83 -1.64
C ALA A 98 -7.14 2.07 -0.36
N ALA A 99 -7.32 2.76 0.77
CA ALA A 99 -7.62 2.08 2.02
C ALA A 99 -8.87 1.21 1.81
N THR A 100 -9.90 1.79 1.20
CA THR A 100 -11.13 1.13 0.79
C THR A 100 -10.90 0.04 -0.26
N ALA A 101 -9.98 0.23 -1.23
CA ALA A 101 -9.66 -0.79 -2.23
C ALA A 101 -8.90 -2.00 -1.63
N ALA A 102 -7.96 -1.74 -0.72
CA ALA A 102 -7.20 -2.77 -0.01
C ALA A 102 -8.12 -3.59 0.90
N GLU A 103 -8.99 -2.92 1.65
CA GLU A 103 -10.01 -3.55 2.49
C GLU A 103 -11.01 -4.35 1.64
N LYS A 104 -11.48 -3.80 0.52
CA LYS A 104 -12.37 -4.50 -0.43
C LYS A 104 -11.72 -5.78 -0.95
N LEU A 105 -10.47 -5.70 -1.39
CA LEU A 105 -9.73 -6.86 -1.88
C LEU A 105 -9.58 -7.92 -0.76
N GLN A 106 -9.23 -7.50 0.46
CA GLN A 106 -9.10 -8.41 1.59
C GLN A 106 -10.42 -9.15 1.88
N VAL A 107 -11.55 -8.44 1.91
CA VAL A 107 -12.87 -9.08 2.15
C VAL A 107 -13.21 -10.11 1.05
N LEU A 108 -12.92 -9.82 -0.21
CA LEU A 108 -13.15 -10.78 -1.30
C LEU A 108 -12.27 -12.03 -1.13
N ILE A 109 -11.02 -11.85 -0.73
CA ILE A 109 -10.09 -12.96 -0.45
C ILE A 109 -10.61 -13.80 0.71
N ASP A 110 -11.01 -13.18 1.82
CA ASP A 110 -11.53 -13.88 3.00
C ASP A 110 -12.75 -14.75 2.66
N VAL A 111 -13.65 -14.25 1.78
CA VAL A 111 -14.82 -15.01 1.29
C VAL A 111 -14.39 -16.18 0.41
N SER A 112 -13.42 -15.99 -0.48
CA SER A 112 -12.88 -17.04 -1.35
C SER A 112 -12.19 -18.14 -0.56
N ASP A 113 -11.34 -17.77 0.40
CA ASP A 113 -10.63 -18.71 1.27
C ASP A 113 -11.63 -19.50 2.13
N ALA A 114 -12.63 -18.84 2.71
CA ALA A 114 -13.67 -19.52 3.48
C ALA A 114 -14.46 -20.53 2.63
N LEU A 115 -14.85 -20.15 1.41
CA LEU A 115 -15.56 -21.04 0.48
C LEU A 115 -14.70 -22.23 0.07
N SER A 116 -13.46 -21.96 -0.33
CA SER A 116 -12.49 -22.96 -0.76
C SER A 116 -12.24 -23.98 0.36
N MET A 117 -11.88 -23.50 1.56
CA MET A 117 -11.60 -24.35 2.73
C MET A 117 -12.81 -25.22 3.11
N ALA A 118 -14.01 -24.64 3.21
CA ALA A 118 -15.20 -25.40 3.56
C ALA A 118 -15.50 -26.49 2.50
N SER A 119 -15.35 -26.14 1.22
CA SER A 119 -15.60 -27.08 0.13
C SER A 119 -14.60 -28.24 0.10
N GLU A 120 -13.30 -27.98 0.31
CA GLU A 120 -12.27 -29.01 0.34
C GLU A 120 -12.46 -29.97 1.50
N GLN A 121 -12.77 -29.45 2.69
CA GLN A 121 -13.06 -30.25 3.88
C GLN A 121 -14.26 -31.18 3.64
N ILE A 122 -15.36 -30.63 3.12
CA ILE A 122 -16.58 -31.40 2.82
C ILE A 122 -16.31 -32.46 1.74
N LEU A 123 -15.67 -32.09 0.63
CA LEU A 123 -15.37 -33.00 -0.49
C LEU A 123 -14.41 -34.12 -0.08
N SER A 124 -13.35 -33.80 0.68
CA SER A 124 -12.39 -34.78 1.15
C SER A 124 -13.01 -35.76 2.15
N SER A 125 -13.88 -35.29 3.04
CA SER A 125 -14.38 -36.11 4.15
C SER A 125 -15.63 -36.92 3.79
N LEU A 126 -16.61 -36.30 3.13
CA LEU A 126 -17.90 -36.93 2.85
C LEU A 126 -17.90 -37.68 1.52
N PHE A 127 -17.32 -37.07 0.49
CA PHE A 127 -17.49 -37.51 -0.90
C PHE A 127 -16.40 -38.46 -1.39
N SER A 128 -15.30 -38.62 -0.64
CA SER A 128 -14.24 -39.59 -0.95
C SER A 128 -14.52 -41.01 -0.41
N SER A 129 -15.58 -41.18 0.37
CA SER A 129 -15.85 -42.41 1.13
C SER A 129 -16.62 -43.49 0.37
N SER A 130 -17.34 -43.17 -0.72
CA SER A 130 -18.17 -44.15 -1.45
C SER A 130 -18.47 -43.78 -2.91
N PRO A 131 -18.45 -44.75 -3.86
CA PRO A 131 -18.78 -44.53 -5.27
C PRO A 131 -20.19 -43.97 -5.53
N CYS A 132 -21.18 -44.29 -4.69
CA CYS A 132 -22.56 -43.85 -4.89
C CYS A 132 -22.78 -42.35 -4.63
N VAL A 133 -21.81 -41.68 -4.01
CA VAL A 133 -21.88 -40.27 -3.63
C VAL A 133 -20.99 -39.38 -4.51
N GLN A 134 -20.17 -39.98 -5.39
CA GLN A 134 -19.22 -39.25 -6.23
C GLN A 134 -19.91 -38.30 -7.22
N SER A 135 -21.07 -38.67 -7.77
CA SER A 135 -21.82 -37.80 -8.69
C SER A 135 -22.30 -36.52 -8.01
N THR A 136 -22.85 -36.64 -6.79
CA THR A 136 -23.28 -35.53 -5.93
C THR A 136 -22.10 -34.62 -5.56
N GLY A 137 -20.96 -35.20 -5.20
CA GLY A 137 -19.72 -34.45 -4.94
C GLY A 137 -19.18 -33.73 -6.17
N GLY A 138 -19.34 -34.30 -7.36
CA GLY A 138 -18.99 -33.68 -8.63
C GLY A 138 -19.80 -32.42 -8.92
N THR A 139 -21.13 -32.50 -8.80
CA THR A 139 -22.03 -31.35 -8.99
C THR A 139 -21.76 -30.24 -7.98
N MET A 140 -21.56 -30.58 -6.70
CA MET A 140 -21.18 -29.59 -5.69
C MET A 140 -19.86 -28.89 -6.04
N ARG A 141 -18.83 -29.67 -6.43
CA ARG A 141 -17.51 -29.16 -6.81
C ARG A 141 -17.60 -28.18 -7.98
N GLU A 142 -18.37 -28.50 -9.01
CA GLU A 142 -18.54 -27.64 -10.19
C GLU A 142 -19.19 -26.30 -9.85
N ASN A 143 -20.25 -26.32 -9.03
CA ASN A 143 -20.93 -25.10 -8.60
C ASN A 143 -20.03 -24.22 -7.72
N VAL A 144 -19.32 -24.82 -6.75
CA VAL A 144 -18.35 -24.07 -5.92
C VAL A 144 -17.22 -23.49 -6.77
N SER A 145 -16.69 -24.26 -7.72
CA SER A 145 -15.65 -23.78 -8.63
C SER A 145 -16.11 -22.61 -9.49
N THR A 146 -17.39 -22.60 -9.89
CA THR A 146 -17.99 -21.49 -10.64
C THR A 146 -18.03 -20.22 -9.79
N GLU A 147 -18.42 -20.32 -8.53
CA GLU A 147 -18.43 -19.16 -7.62
C GLU A 147 -17.02 -18.67 -7.27
N LEU A 148 -16.05 -19.57 -7.08
CA LEU A 148 -14.65 -19.19 -6.89
C LEU A 148 -14.08 -18.45 -8.11
N ALA A 149 -14.44 -18.86 -9.33
CA ALA A 149 -14.03 -18.16 -10.55
C ALA A 149 -14.63 -16.74 -10.64
N LYS A 150 -15.88 -16.54 -10.22
CA LYS A 150 -16.48 -15.20 -10.13
C LYS A 150 -15.79 -14.32 -9.07
N LEU A 151 -15.39 -14.92 -7.94
CA LEU A 151 -14.60 -14.22 -6.91
C LEU A 151 -13.22 -13.83 -7.45
N ASP A 152 -12.53 -14.71 -8.17
CA ASP A 152 -11.26 -14.42 -8.83
C ASP A 152 -11.40 -13.24 -9.80
N GLU A 153 -12.47 -13.23 -10.61
CA GLU A 153 -12.77 -12.11 -11.52
C GLU A 153 -13.03 -10.81 -10.76
N ALA A 154 -13.76 -10.86 -9.64
CA ALA A 154 -14.00 -9.69 -8.80
C ALA A 154 -12.71 -9.16 -8.13
N MET A 155 -11.80 -10.05 -7.73
CA MET A 155 -10.47 -9.67 -7.21
C MET A 155 -9.62 -9.05 -8.31
N TRP A 156 -9.59 -9.65 -9.50
CA TRP A 156 -8.90 -9.11 -10.68
C TRP A 156 -9.40 -7.72 -11.02
N ASN A 157 -10.72 -7.53 -11.13
CA ASN A 157 -11.33 -6.23 -11.38
C ASN A 157 -10.97 -5.21 -10.29
N THR A 158 -10.89 -5.62 -9.02
CA THR A 158 -10.44 -4.74 -7.93
C THR A 158 -8.96 -4.36 -8.07
N MET A 159 -8.10 -5.27 -8.52
CA MET A 159 -6.70 -4.98 -8.85
C MET A 159 -6.59 -4.01 -10.04
N VAL A 160 -7.40 -4.18 -11.08
CA VAL A 160 -7.45 -3.28 -12.24
C VAL A 160 -7.97 -1.89 -11.87
N ASP A 161 -9.04 -1.81 -11.08
CA ASP A 161 -9.58 -0.57 -10.55
C ASP A 161 -8.52 0.18 -9.72
N MET A 162 -7.71 -0.55 -8.95
CA MET A 162 -6.62 0.02 -8.18
C MET A 162 -5.51 0.55 -9.11
N MET A 163 -5.05 -0.25 -10.07
CA MET A 163 -4.02 0.13 -11.05
C MET A 163 -4.42 1.40 -11.82
N THR A 164 -5.63 1.41 -12.38
CA THR A 164 -6.17 2.54 -13.15
C THR A 164 -6.52 3.72 -12.24
N GLY A 165 -7.07 3.45 -11.06
CA GLY A 165 -7.44 4.42 -10.04
C GLY A 165 -6.25 5.25 -9.57
N THR A 166 -5.07 4.66 -9.40
CA THR A 166 -3.86 5.45 -9.09
C THR A 166 -3.61 6.59 -10.09
N ALA A 167 -4.07 6.47 -11.35
CA ALA A 167 -3.99 7.56 -12.33
C ALA A 167 -5.03 8.65 -12.06
N ALA A 168 -6.24 8.28 -11.66
CA ALA A 168 -7.35 9.18 -11.38
C ALA A 168 -7.25 9.89 -10.01
N TRP A 169 -6.66 9.27 -8.98
CA TRP A 169 -6.68 9.76 -7.59
C TRP A 169 -6.01 11.09 -7.34
N THR A 170 -5.22 11.50 -8.32
CA THR A 170 -4.51 12.76 -8.25
C THR A 170 -5.19 13.83 -9.10
N ALA A 171 -6.13 13.49 -9.98
CA ALA A 171 -6.85 14.45 -10.81
C ALA A 171 -7.77 15.38 -9.99
N GLU A 172 -8.28 14.90 -8.85
CA GLU A 172 -9.04 15.73 -7.91
C GLU A 172 -8.13 16.33 -6.83
N ASP A 173 -8.18 17.65 -6.68
CA ASP A 173 -7.46 18.49 -5.73
C ASP A 173 -7.88 18.22 -4.27
N ASN A 174 -7.52 17.06 -3.71
CA ASN A 174 -8.00 16.64 -2.39
C ASN A 174 -6.89 16.45 -1.35
N GLY A 175 -5.70 17.00 -1.58
CA GLY A 175 -4.61 16.89 -0.60
C GLY A 175 -3.35 17.64 -0.99
N HIS A 176 -3.43 18.96 -1.22
CA HIS A 176 -2.21 19.77 -1.23
C HIS A 176 -1.45 19.48 0.08
N PRO A 177 -0.15 19.12 0.06
CA PRO A 177 0.63 18.81 1.26
C PRO A 177 0.71 19.95 2.29
N CYS A 178 0.04 21.09 2.05
CA CYS A 178 0.13 22.35 2.79
C CYS A 178 1.59 22.80 2.99
N GLY A 179 2.47 22.44 2.05
CA GLY A 179 3.91 22.68 2.19
C GLY A 179 4.61 21.76 3.21
N SER A 180 4.03 20.65 3.63
CA SER A 180 4.71 19.62 4.43
C SER A 180 5.45 18.61 3.54
N SER A 181 6.61 18.14 4.00
CA SER A 181 7.35 17.01 3.42
C SER A 181 6.85 15.64 3.88
N ASP A 182 5.74 15.57 4.63
CA ASP A 182 5.21 14.32 5.18
C ASP A 182 4.79 13.28 4.14
N ILE A 183 4.54 12.05 4.61
CA ILE A 183 4.02 10.96 3.79
C ILE A 183 2.61 11.31 3.28
N HIS A 184 2.47 11.36 1.97
CA HIS A 184 1.25 11.70 1.27
C HIS A 184 0.19 10.60 1.40
N LYS A 185 -1.10 10.98 1.34
CA LYS A 185 -2.22 10.02 1.47
C LYS A 185 -2.08 8.90 0.44
N VAL A 186 -1.86 9.23 -0.85
CA VAL A 186 -1.68 8.24 -1.92
C VAL A 186 -0.60 7.21 -1.61
N THR A 187 0.54 7.64 -1.06
CA THR A 187 1.64 6.76 -0.67
C THR A 187 1.22 5.78 0.43
N ARG A 188 0.53 6.27 1.48
CA ARG A 188 -0.01 5.39 2.53
C ARG A 188 -0.99 4.38 1.97
N SER A 189 -1.83 4.83 1.04
CA SER A 189 -2.86 3.99 0.46
C SER A 189 -2.26 2.89 -0.43
N ILE A 190 -1.25 3.21 -1.26
CA ILE A 190 -0.49 2.21 -2.04
C ILE A 190 0.16 1.18 -1.14
N ILE A 191 0.80 1.64 -0.07
CA ILE A 191 1.41 0.75 0.91
C ILE A 191 0.39 -0.19 1.57
N SER A 192 -0.79 0.31 1.92
CA SER A 192 -1.86 -0.52 2.48
C SER A 192 -2.26 -1.63 1.51
N TYR A 193 -2.35 -1.29 0.23
CA TYR A 193 -2.70 -2.23 -0.83
C TYR A 193 -1.61 -3.28 -1.05
N THR A 194 -0.35 -2.85 -1.17
CA THR A 194 0.80 -3.75 -1.32
C THR A 194 0.91 -4.75 -0.17
N LYS A 195 0.52 -4.38 1.05
CA LYS A 195 0.47 -5.32 2.18
C LYS A 195 -0.57 -6.43 1.99
N VAL A 196 -1.76 -6.09 1.50
CA VAL A 196 -2.82 -7.08 1.19
C VAL A 196 -2.36 -7.99 0.05
N LEU A 197 -1.72 -7.44 -0.98
CA LEU A 197 -1.13 -8.22 -2.06
C LEU A 197 -0.10 -9.24 -1.52
N TRP A 198 0.82 -8.80 -0.66
CA TRP A 198 1.83 -9.69 -0.06
C TRP A 198 1.26 -10.77 0.85
N ALA A 199 0.27 -10.42 1.67
CA ALA A 199 -0.35 -11.38 2.59
C ALA A 199 -1.02 -12.53 1.83
N ASN A 200 -1.49 -12.27 0.60
CA ASN A 200 -2.26 -13.20 -0.21
C ASN A 200 -1.51 -13.58 -1.50
N TYR A 201 -0.18 -13.68 -1.41
CA TYR A 201 0.72 -13.77 -2.55
C TYR A 201 0.33 -14.89 -3.53
N TRP A 202 0.20 -16.12 -3.04
CA TRP A 202 -0.06 -17.30 -3.88
C TRP A 202 -1.40 -17.24 -4.61
N SER A 203 -2.46 -16.84 -3.91
CA SER A 203 -3.81 -16.76 -4.47
C SER A 203 -3.88 -15.71 -5.57
N LEU A 204 -3.26 -14.56 -5.35
CA LEU A 204 -3.28 -13.45 -6.29
C LEU A 204 -2.30 -13.63 -7.46
N ASP A 205 -1.15 -14.25 -7.24
CA ASP A 205 -0.19 -14.57 -8.31
C ASP A 205 -0.81 -15.56 -9.31
N ARG A 206 -1.57 -16.55 -8.84
CA ARG A 206 -2.36 -17.45 -9.70
C ARG A 206 -3.37 -16.71 -10.58
N ILE A 207 -4.09 -15.73 -10.01
CA ILE A 207 -5.05 -14.91 -10.79
C ILE A 207 -4.31 -14.10 -11.85
N LEU A 208 -3.11 -13.59 -11.52
CA LEU A 208 -2.28 -12.84 -12.46
C LEU A 208 -1.67 -13.73 -13.55
N ASP A 209 -1.28 -14.98 -13.26
CA ASP A 209 -0.86 -15.97 -14.26
C ASP A 209 -1.96 -16.20 -15.30
N ASP A 210 -3.19 -16.38 -14.82
CA ASP A 210 -4.36 -16.60 -15.66
C ASP A 210 -4.69 -15.35 -16.53
N ALA A 211 -4.60 -14.16 -15.95
CA ALA A 211 -4.74 -12.90 -16.68
C ALA A 211 -3.61 -12.68 -17.71
N TYR A 212 -2.37 -13.10 -17.40
CA TYR A 212 -1.23 -13.06 -18.32
C TYR A 212 -1.46 -14.01 -19.51
N LEU A 213 -1.94 -15.23 -19.26
CA LEU A 213 -2.28 -16.20 -20.32
C LEU A 213 -3.40 -15.69 -21.24
N ARG A 214 -4.35 -14.91 -20.72
CA ARG A 214 -5.37 -14.20 -21.52
C ARG A 214 -4.85 -12.98 -22.26
N GLY A 215 -3.65 -12.49 -21.94
CA GLY A 215 -3.07 -11.28 -22.51
C GLY A 215 -3.62 -9.97 -21.92
N GLU A 216 -4.31 -10.03 -20.78
CA GLU A 216 -4.87 -8.88 -20.07
C GLU A 216 -3.83 -8.21 -19.16
N PHE A 217 -2.86 -8.99 -18.66
CA PHE A 217 -1.72 -8.52 -17.87
C PHE A 217 -0.42 -8.68 -18.65
N LYS A 218 0.49 -7.72 -18.51
CA LYS A 218 1.83 -7.78 -19.11
C LYS A 218 2.86 -7.58 -18.01
N HIS A 219 3.87 -8.43 -17.99
CA HIS A 219 5.00 -8.28 -17.09
C HIS A 219 6.17 -7.61 -17.80
N ASP A 220 6.88 -6.73 -17.09
CA ASP A 220 8.09 -6.09 -17.60
C ASP A 220 9.34 -6.95 -17.35
N ASN A 221 9.32 -7.77 -16.30
CA ASN A 221 10.44 -8.61 -15.91
C ASN A 221 10.02 -10.08 -15.76
N GLU A 222 10.46 -10.92 -16.70
CA GLU A 222 10.16 -12.36 -16.74
C GLU A 222 10.80 -13.15 -15.58
N SER A 223 11.78 -12.56 -14.89
CA SER A 223 12.53 -13.24 -13.81
C SER A 223 11.86 -13.18 -12.43
N VAL A 224 10.76 -12.42 -12.30
CA VAL A 224 10.00 -12.28 -11.06
C VAL A 224 8.53 -12.62 -11.29
N SER A 225 7.82 -12.94 -10.22
CA SER A 225 6.40 -13.29 -10.31
C SER A 225 5.54 -12.16 -10.86
N HIS A 226 4.35 -12.49 -11.35
CA HIS A 226 3.43 -11.49 -11.88
C HIS A 226 2.95 -10.54 -10.78
N LEU A 227 2.76 -11.02 -9.56
CA LEU A 227 2.45 -10.17 -8.42
C LEU A 227 3.59 -9.20 -8.09
N THR A 228 4.85 -9.65 -8.20
CA THR A 228 6.00 -8.78 -8.02
C THR A 228 6.04 -7.68 -9.09
N ASN A 229 5.78 -8.05 -10.36
CA ASN A 229 5.70 -7.09 -11.46
C ASN A 229 4.59 -6.05 -11.22
N LEU A 230 3.40 -6.48 -10.78
CA LEU A 230 2.28 -5.61 -10.45
C LEU A 230 2.67 -4.59 -9.35
N ILE A 231 3.28 -5.08 -8.26
CA ILE A 231 3.72 -4.20 -7.16
C ILE A 231 4.76 -3.19 -7.65
N MET A 232 5.73 -3.63 -8.46
CA MET A 232 6.75 -2.75 -9.06
C MET A 232 6.09 -1.65 -9.89
N GLU A 233 5.15 -2.00 -10.78
CA GLU A 233 4.44 -1.06 -11.64
C GLU A 233 3.65 -0.04 -10.81
N MET A 234 2.91 -0.50 -9.80
CA MET A 234 2.13 0.37 -8.93
C MET A 234 3.02 1.37 -8.17
N VAL A 235 4.17 0.93 -7.66
CA VAL A 235 5.12 1.79 -6.95
C VAL A 235 5.76 2.79 -7.91
N HIS A 236 6.23 2.38 -9.09
CA HIS A 236 6.80 3.28 -10.09
C HIS A 236 5.79 4.31 -10.58
N SER A 237 4.57 3.88 -10.95
CA SER A 237 3.48 4.74 -11.41
C SER A 237 3.10 5.79 -10.37
N THR A 238 3.07 5.39 -9.09
CA THR A 238 2.81 6.31 -7.97
C THR A 238 3.94 7.32 -7.81
N GLU A 239 5.18 6.86 -7.85
CA GLU A 239 6.36 7.70 -7.71
C GLU A 239 6.45 8.74 -8.82
N ASP A 240 6.25 8.35 -10.09
CA ASP A 240 6.30 9.24 -11.24
C ASP A 240 5.22 10.34 -11.14
N LYS A 241 4.02 9.97 -10.66
CA LYS A 241 2.93 10.93 -10.44
C LYS A 241 3.24 11.91 -9.32
N LEU A 242 3.78 11.45 -8.19
CA LEU A 242 4.21 12.31 -7.10
C LEU A 242 5.33 13.25 -7.56
N ALA A 243 6.30 12.75 -8.30
CA ALA A 243 7.39 13.54 -8.88
C ALA A 243 6.87 14.63 -9.82
N SER A 244 5.90 14.29 -10.68
CA SER A 244 5.25 15.24 -11.58
C SER A 244 4.46 16.33 -10.83
N LYS A 245 3.57 15.93 -9.91
CA LYS A 245 2.68 16.85 -9.19
C LYS A 245 3.37 17.70 -8.14
N SER A 246 4.41 17.18 -7.50
CA SER A 246 5.18 17.95 -6.53
C SER A 246 5.75 19.25 -7.11
N LYS A 247 5.95 19.34 -8.44
CA LYS A 247 6.41 20.56 -9.11
C LYS A 247 5.45 21.74 -8.92
N SER A 248 4.13 21.50 -8.86
CA SER A 248 3.13 22.55 -8.64
C SER A 248 2.79 22.75 -7.15
N TRP A 249 2.94 21.72 -6.32
CA TRP A 249 2.66 21.79 -4.89
C TRP A 249 3.70 22.54 -4.06
N PHE A 250 4.94 22.63 -4.55
CA PHE A 250 6.05 23.17 -3.77
C PHE A 250 6.75 24.32 -4.49
N ALA A 251 6.63 25.52 -3.93
CA ALA A 251 7.45 26.66 -4.33
C ALA A 251 8.92 26.48 -3.90
N ASP A 252 9.15 25.97 -2.68
CA ASP A 252 10.50 25.63 -2.19
C ASP A 252 10.94 24.29 -2.76
N GLN A 253 11.94 24.33 -3.66
CA GLN A 253 12.47 23.14 -4.31
C GLN A 253 13.20 22.19 -3.34
N SER A 254 13.78 22.71 -2.26
CA SER A 254 14.43 21.88 -1.24
C SER A 254 13.40 21.03 -0.51
N LEU A 255 12.27 21.64 -0.16
CA LEU A 255 11.16 20.97 0.50
C LEU A 255 10.46 19.98 -0.43
N ARG A 256 10.37 20.31 -1.73
CA ARG A 256 9.92 19.39 -2.78
C ARG A 256 10.76 18.12 -2.81
N PHE A 257 12.09 18.23 -2.79
CA PHE A 257 12.94 17.04 -2.78
C PHE A 257 12.78 16.23 -1.50
N LEU A 258 12.68 16.86 -0.33
CA LEU A 258 12.41 16.12 0.92
C LEU A 258 11.09 15.38 0.89
N PHE A 259 10.04 15.99 0.34
CA PHE A 259 8.76 15.31 0.11
C PHE A 259 8.94 14.04 -0.75
N LEU A 260 9.68 14.15 -1.86
CA LEU A 260 9.94 13.00 -2.74
C LEU A 260 10.78 11.92 -2.04
N ILE A 261 11.84 12.31 -1.34
CA ILE A 261 12.68 11.39 -0.56
C ILE A 261 11.83 10.63 0.46
N ASN A 262 11.04 11.35 1.27
CA ASN A 262 10.22 10.74 2.32
C ASN A 262 9.22 9.73 1.74
N ASN A 263 8.53 10.09 0.66
CA ASN A 263 7.50 9.25 0.06
C ASN A 263 8.10 8.05 -0.68
N SER A 264 9.15 8.24 -1.48
CA SER A 264 9.82 7.16 -2.22
C SER A 264 10.53 6.18 -1.29
N TYR A 265 11.20 6.68 -0.25
CA TYR A 265 11.84 5.83 0.74
C TYR A 265 10.82 5.03 1.56
N PHE A 266 9.68 5.63 1.91
CA PHE A 266 8.60 4.91 2.60
C PHE A 266 8.01 3.78 1.74
N MET A 267 7.89 3.97 0.42
CA MET A 267 7.50 2.90 -0.50
C MET A 267 8.55 1.79 -0.56
N LEU A 268 9.82 2.15 -0.80
CA LEU A 268 10.93 1.19 -0.89
C LEU A 268 11.04 0.30 0.36
N ARG A 269 10.88 0.90 1.54
CA ARG A 269 10.99 0.25 2.85
C ARG A 269 10.01 -0.88 3.10
N LEU A 270 8.87 -0.89 2.40
CA LEU A 270 7.78 -1.81 2.64
C LEU A 270 7.61 -2.81 1.50
N VAL A 271 8.47 -2.70 0.50
CA VAL A 271 8.61 -3.65 -0.58
C VAL A 271 9.81 -4.53 -0.23
N ASP A 272 9.59 -5.82 0.04
CA ASP A 272 10.63 -6.75 0.51
C ASP A 272 11.48 -7.35 -0.63
N PHE A 273 11.68 -6.58 -1.70
CA PHE A 273 12.51 -6.98 -2.84
C PHE A 273 13.29 -5.81 -3.42
N PRO A 274 14.40 -6.09 -4.14
CA PRO A 274 15.20 -5.03 -4.74
C PRO A 274 14.41 -4.22 -5.76
N MET A 275 14.36 -2.89 -5.58
CA MET A 275 13.88 -1.94 -6.59
C MET A 275 15.00 -0.99 -7.01
N PRO A 276 15.89 -1.40 -7.95
CA PRO A 276 17.04 -0.59 -8.35
C PRO A 276 16.67 0.77 -8.94
N VAL A 277 15.57 0.83 -9.71
CA VAL A 277 15.09 2.07 -10.34
C VAL A 277 14.64 3.07 -9.26
N LEU A 278 13.81 2.64 -8.31
CA LEU A 278 13.37 3.49 -7.20
C LEU A 278 14.53 3.93 -6.31
N THR A 279 15.48 3.03 -6.03
CA THR A 279 16.69 3.33 -5.26
C THR A 279 17.51 4.44 -5.93
N ARG A 280 17.75 4.33 -7.24
CA ARG A 280 18.44 5.37 -8.02
C ARG A 280 17.69 6.71 -8.00
N ARG A 281 16.35 6.69 -8.12
CA ARG A 281 15.53 7.92 -8.01
C ARG A 281 15.67 8.60 -6.64
N ILE A 282 15.71 7.82 -5.56
CA ILE A 282 15.94 8.36 -4.21
C ILE A 282 17.32 9.04 -4.13
N ASP A 283 18.36 8.41 -4.67
CA ASP A 283 19.70 9.01 -4.72
C ASP A 283 19.71 10.31 -5.55
N ASP A 284 19.03 10.32 -6.69
CA ASP A 284 18.86 11.52 -7.53
C ASP A 284 18.16 12.65 -6.76
N TYR A 285 17.14 12.33 -5.96
CA TYR A 285 16.47 13.32 -5.11
C TYR A 285 17.33 13.83 -3.97
N ILE A 286 18.15 12.98 -3.34
CA ILE A 286 19.11 13.39 -2.32
C ILE A 286 20.14 14.34 -2.95
N ASN A 287 20.69 13.98 -4.11
CA ASN A 287 21.65 14.82 -4.83
C ASN A 287 21.02 16.16 -5.25
N GLY A 288 19.80 16.14 -5.78
CA GLY A 288 19.04 17.34 -6.13
C GLY A 288 18.77 18.24 -4.91
N TYR A 289 18.39 17.64 -3.78
CA TYR A 289 18.22 18.35 -2.51
C TYR A 289 19.51 19.04 -2.06
N LEU A 290 20.65 18.33 -2.07
CA LEU A 290 21.96 18.87 -1.68
C LEU A 290 22.39 20.00 -2.62
N LEU A 291 22.15 19.85 -3.92
CA LEU A 291 22.46 20.85 -4.93
C LEU A 291 21.65 22.13 -4.74
N VAL A 292 20.34 22.01 -4.48
CA VAL A 292 19.48 23.19 -4.32
C VAL A 292 19.67 23.86 -2.96
N SER A 293 19.80 23.06 -1.90
CA SER A 293 19.80 23.56 -0.52
C SER A 293 21.17 24.07 -0.05
N TRP A 294 22.23 23.32 -0.36
CA TRP A 294 23.52 23.46 0.29
C TRP A 294 24.62 23.98 -0.64
N GLU A 295 24.56 23.69 -1.94
CA GLU A 295 25.50 24.28 -2.91
C GLU A 295 25.53 25.83 -2.85
N PRO A 296 24.38 26.53 -2.75
CA PRO A 296 24.40 27.99 -2.68
C PRO A 296 24.97 28.53 -1.36
N VAL A 297 25.01 27.71 -0.30
CA VAL A 297 25.68 28.03 0.97
C VAL A 297 27.19 27.90 0.78
N MET A 298 27.64 26.81 0.15
CA MET A 298 29.08 26.55 -0.07
C MET A 298 29.72 27.53 -1.04
N LYS A 299 28.98 27.95 -2.09
CA LYS A 299 29.45 28.98 -3.03
C LYS A 299 29.79 30.32 -2.36
N CYS A 300 29.28 30.61 -1.16
CA CYS A 300 29.69 31.81 -0.42
C CYS A 300 31.18 31.81 -0.02
N LEU A 301 31.79 30.63 0.09
CA LEU A 301 33.20 30.44 0.44
C LEU A 301 34.11 30.29 -0.80
N CYS A 302 33.56 29.97 -1.97
CA CYS A 302 34.30 29.61 -3.18
C CYS A 302 34.25 30.66 -4.30
N ASP A 303 34.06 31.96 -4.01
CA ASP A 303 33.93 32.99 -5.06
C ASP A 303 35.28 33.27 -5.77
N PRO A 304 35.44 32.92 -7.08
CA PRO A 304 36.68 33.15 -7.82
C PRO A 304 36.92 34.64 -8.14
N ALA A 305 35.90 35.49 -8.02
CA ALA A 305 35.97 36.90 -8.40
C ALA A 305 36.43 37.83 -7.27
N THR A 306 36.69 37.32 -6.06
CA THR A 306 37.13 38.13 -4.93
C THR A 306 38.67 38.12 -4.82
N PRO A 307 39.37 39.25 -5.07
CA PRO A 307 40.83 39.29 -4.97
C PRO A 307 41.30 39.00 -3.54
N CYS A 308 42.24 38.08 -3.39
CA CYS A 308 42.69 37.47 -2.12
C CYS A 308 43.31 38.42 -1.08
N CYS A 309 43.42 39.72 -1.34
CA CYS A 309 44.34 40.56 -0.57
C CYS A 309 43.72 41.40 0.55
N PHE A 310 42.45 41.85 0.56
CA PHE A 310 41.98 42.74 1.65
C PHE A 310 40.51 42.64 2.10
N THR A 311 39.70 41.67 1.64
CA THR A 311 38.27 41.56 2.04
C THR A 311 37.81 40.13 2.38
N ARG A 312 38.67 39.35 3.06
CA ARG A 312 38.40 37.94 3.43
C ARG A 312 37.26 37.74 4.45
N HIS A 313 36.81 38.78 5.15
CA HIS A 313 35.69 38.71 6.08
C HIS A 313 34.32 38.64 5.39
N LEU A 314 34.19 39.16 4.17
CA LEU A 314 32.91 39.25 3.47
C LEU A 314 32.37 37.87 3.01
N PRO A 315 33.19 36.94 2.46
CA PRO A 315 32.78 35.55 2.18
C PRO A 315 32.28 34.80 3.42
N LEU A 316 32.97 34.93 4.55
CA LEU A 316 32.62 34.25 5.79
C LEU A 316 31.28 34.76 6.36
N THR A 317 31.06 36.08 6.39
CA THR A 317 29.79 36.65 6.84
C THR A 317 28.62 36.24 5.94
N LYS A 318 28.83 36.19 4.62
CA LYS A 318 27.82 35.69 3.65
C LYS A 318 27.50 34.21 3.90
N PHE A 319 28.52 33.38 4.08
CA PHE A 319 28.35 31.96 4.42
C PHE A 319 27.57 31.79 5.71
N GLN A 320 27.97 32.46 6.79
CA GLN A 320 27.31 32.38 8.09
C GLN A 320 25.84 32.75 7.99
N SER A 321 25.53 33.90 7.38
CA SER A 321 24.15 34.36 7.21
C SER A 321 23.30 33.33 6.47
N LYS A 322 23.82 32.79 5.36
CA LYS A 322 23.09 31.82 4.54
C LYS A 322 22.96 30.46 5.21
N PHE A 323 24.02 29.99 5.87
CA PHE A 323 24.02 28.76 6.66
C PHE A 323 22.96 28.83 7.76
N HIS A 324 22.94 29.89 8.57
CA HIS A 324 21.96 30.03 9.66
C HIS A 324 20.53 30.12 9.14
N LYS A 325 20.30 30.82 8.03
CA LYS A 325 18.98 30.88 7.39
C LYS A 325 18.52 29.50 6.91
N THR A 326 19.38 28.76 6.20
CA THR A 326 19.07 27.40 5.75
C THR A 326 18.85 26.47 6.93
N TYR A 327 19.75 26.47 7.90
CA TYR A 327 19.64 25.67 9.13
C TYR A 327 18.34 25.95 9.89
N ALA A 328 18.00 27.22 10.14
CA ALA A 328 16.80 27.58 10.89
C ALA A 328 15.51 27.10 10.19
N ALA A 329 15.45 27.18 8.87
CA ALA A 329 14.32 26.66 8.10
C ALA A 329 14.26 25.13 8.17
N GLN A 330 15.37 24.46 7.88
CA GLN A 330 15.42 23.00 7.73
C GLN A 330 15.37 22.24 9.06
N LYS A 331 15.72 22.89 10.17
CA LYS A 331 15.52 22.34 11.52
C LYS A 331 14.05 22.05 11.80
N LEU A 332 13.14 22.88 11.26
CA LEU A 332 11.69 22.77 11.44
C LEU A 332 11.03 21.85 10.41
N TRP A 333 11.78 21.32 9.45
CA TRP A 333 11.23 20.38 8.48
C TRP A 333 11.23 18.98 9.07
N LYS A 334 10.34 18.13 8.57
CA LYS A 334 10.18 16.78 9.11
C LYS A 334 10.65 15.73 8.12
N VAL A 335 11.54 14.87 8.59
CA VAL A 335 11.93 13.62 7.93
C VAL A 335 11.51 12.50 8.88
N PRO A 336 10.33 11.88 8.68
CA PRO A 336 9.73 10.97 9.66
C PRO A 336 10.61 9.77 10.00
N ASP A 337 11.34 9.26 9.02
CA ASP A 337 12.13 8.05 9.17
C ASP A 337 13.57 8.33 9.66
N PRO A 338 14.04 7.67 10.73
CA PRO A 338 15.34 7.97 11.32
C PRO A 338 16.53 7.55 10.46
N ALA A 339 16.39 6.52 9.62
CA ALA A 339 17.49 6.02 8.79
C ALA A 339 17.80 7.01 7.66
N ILE A 340 16.77 7.46 6.93
CA ILE A 340 16.93 8.48 5.90
C ILE A 340 17.31 9.84 6.51
N ARG A 341 16.82 10.19 7.70
CA ARG A 341 17.24 11.40 8.42
C ARG A 341 18.74 11.38 8.71
N LYS A 342 19.24 10.26 9.24
CA LYS A 342 20.67 10.07 9.51
C LYS A 342 21.49 10.14 8.21
N MET A 343 21.02 9.52 7.14
CA MET A 343 21.69 9.55 5.83
C MET A 343 21.77 10.97 5.26
N LEU A 344 20.67 11.74 5.30
CA LEU A 344 20.64 13.13 4.84
C LEU A 344 21.60 14.01 5.65
N ARG A 345 21.57 13.92 6.99
CA ARG A 345 22.50 14.66 7.85
C ARG A 345 23.96 14.35 7.52
N LYS A 346 24.29 13.07 7.36
CA LYS A 346 25.63 12.62 6.97
C LYS A 346 26.05 13.24 5.64
N ALA A 347 25.19 13.16 4.61
CA ALA A 347 25.50 13.69 3.29
C ALA A 347 25.69 15.22 3.31
N ILE A 348 24.94 15.95 4.14
CA ILE A 348 25.12 17.40 4.33
C ILE A 348 26.46 17.68 5.02
N VAL A 349 26.79 16.95 6.09
CA VAL A 349 28.07 17.09 6.80
C VAL A 349 29.25 16.85 5.85
N GLU A 350 29.21 15.77 5.07
CA GLU A 350 30.24 15.42 4.08
C GLU A 350 30.38 16.48 2.99
N LYS A 351 29.32 17.24 2.69
CA LYS A 351 29.34 18.32 1.69
C LYS A 351 29.79 19.66 2.27
N VAL A 352 29.38 20.00 3.49
CA VAL A 352 29.57 21.32 4.10
C VAL A 352 30.90 21.42 4.85
N ILE A 353 31.23 20.41 5.66
CA ILE A 353 32.36 20.49 6.59
C ILE A 353 33.70 20.61 5.86
N PRO A 354 34.04 19.79 4.84
CA PRO A 354 35.36 19.87 4.19
C PRO A 354 35.67 21.25 3.61
N VAL A 355 34.72 21.86 2.89
CA VAL A 355 34.90 23.19 2.28
C VAL A 355 35.03 24.27 3.36
N SER A 356 34.27 24.16 4.46
CA SER A 356 34.38 25.11 5.57
C SER A 356 35.73 25.00 6.29
N THR A 357 36.24 23.79 6.51
CA THR A 357 37.55 23.54 7.13
C THR A 357 38.67 24.11 6.27
N GLN A 358 38.66 23.79 4.96
CA GLN A 358 39.66 24.29 4.02
C GLN A 358 39.69 25.84 4.00
N PHE A 359 38.53 26.49 3.93
CA PHE A 359 38.46 27.95 3.94
C PHE A 359 39.02 28.55 5.25
N LEU A 360 38.77 27.92 6.40
CA LEU A 360 39.28 28.40 7.69
C LEU A 360 40.80 28.23 7.80
N GLU A 361 41.35 27.12 7.29
CA GLU A 361 42.79 26.89 7.20
C GLU A 361 43.47 27.93 6.29
N ASP A 362 42.91 28.18 5.10
CA ASP A 362 43.45 29.12 4.11
C ASP A 362 43.37 30.59 4.57
N SER A 363 42.37 30.92 5.38
CA SER A 363 42.11 32.30 5.78
C SER A 363 42.88 32.71 7.04
N SER A 364 43.36 31.78 7.87
CA SER A 364 43.99 32.04 9.19
C SER A 364 43.12 32.93 10.12
N ILE A 365 41.81 32.99 9.86
CA ILE A 365 40.85 33.77 10.63
C ILE A 365 40.29 32.89 11.76
N SER A 366 40.62 33.23 13.00
CA SER A 366 39.93 32.65 14.17
C SER A 366 38.68 33.48 14.47
N THR A 367 37.51 33.05 13.97
CA THR A 367 36.23 33.69 14.31
C THR A 367 35.53 32.88 15.42
N PRO A 368 35.18 33.50 16.56
CA PRO A 368 34.42 32.82 17.61
C PRO A 368 33.06 32.34 17.07
N GLY A 369 32.76 31.05 17.21
CA GLY A 369 31.45 30.47 16.88
C GLY A 369 31.34 29.73 15.54
N VAL A 370 32.33 29.82 14.65
CA VAL A 370 32.37 29.04 13.39
C VAL A 370 33.57 28.12 13.41
N THR A 371 33.43 27.04 14.17
CA THR A 371 34.36 25.91 14.11
C THR A 371 33.70 24.78 13.32
N PRO A 372 34.47 23.97 12.56
CA PRO A 372 33.92 22.81 11.86
C PRO A 372 33.10 21.90 12.79
N LYS A 373 33.59 21.68 14.02
CA LYS A 373 32.90 20.93 15.06
C LYS A 373 31.53 21.54 15.41
N LYS A 374 31.45 22.86 15.56
CA LYS A 374 30.17 23.50 15.91
C LYS A 374 29.15 23.42 14.78
N LEU A 375 29.61 23.57 13.52
CA LEU A 375 28.75 23.39 12.36
C LEU A 375 28.23 21.95 12.26
N GLU A 376 29.09 20.96 12.51
CA GLU A 376 28.71 19.55 12.51
C GLU A 376 27.64 19.24 13.59
N GLU A 377 27.83 19.74 14.82
CA GLU A 377 26.83 19.64 15.89
C GLU A 377 25.47 20.21 15.46
N MET A 378 25.47 21.41 14.85
CA MET A 378 24.24 22.04 14.36
C MET A 378 23.58 21.20 13.25
N LEU A 379 24.36 20.72 12.28
CA LEU A 379 23.83 19.87 11.19
C LEU A 379 23.23 18.56 11.72
N GLY A 380 23.72 18.06 12.85
CA GLY A 380 23.15 16.93 13.58
C GLY A 380 21.72 17.13 14.08
N GLU A 381 21.24 18.38 14.18
CA GLU A 381 19.90 18.73 14.68
C GLU A 381 18.87 18.95 13.56
N LEU A 382 19.27 18.85 12.29
CA LEU A 382 18.37 19.12 11.16
C LEU A 382 17.23 18.11 11.05
N PHE A 383 16.05 18.54 10.63
CA PHE A 383 14.89 17.68 10.37
C PHE A 383 14.18 17.07 11.60
N GLU A 384 14.21 17.75 12.74
CA GLU A 384 13.52 17.34 13.98
C GLU A 384 12.14 18.00 14.16
N GLY A 385 11.63 18.67 13.12
CA GLY A 385 10.39 19.44 13.17
C GLY A 385 9.10 18.64 13.25
#